data_AF-A0A5E4L2H4-F1
#
_entry.id   AF-A0A5E4L2H4-F1
#
_cell.length_a   1.000
_cell.length_b   1.000
_cell.length_c   1.000
_cell.angle_alpha   90.00
_cell.angle_beta   90.00
_cell.angle_gamma   90.00
#
_symmetry.space_group_name_H-M   'P 1'
#
loop_
_entity.id
_entity.type
_entity.pdbx_description
1 polymer ?
#
loop_
_entity_poly.entity_id
_entity_poly.type
_entity_poly.pdbx_seq_one_letter_code
_entity_poly.pdbx_strand_id
1 'polypeptide(L)'
;MYNTSSIPKLNAFATGNSFLVEQAKYAMKVMTLAEFETEFTRTFDVPAPSCPPYEGIYYGKPRTAVMLEVSEFYNCFGLRMSQEEGKREFPDHISAELEFLHFLTFKEAHAIGNGETSKGYQLAQKDFLERHLILWVPEFCRKLQNSAGIPFYAWLGQITSRFVTCEFELLTENRYLRD
;
A
#
# COMPACT_ATOMS: atom_id res chain seq x y z
N MET A 1 -4.58 -13.32 15.90
CA MET A 1 -5.62 -12.29 15.70
C MET A 1 -4.89 -10.97 15.47
N TYR A 2 -4.96 -10.41 14.26
CA TYR A 2 -4.33 -9.11 13.98
C TYR A 2 -5.13 -8.02 14.69
N ASN A 3 -4.44 -7.16 15.45
CA ASN A 3 -5.06 -6.09 16.21
C ASN A 3 -5.50 -4.95 15.26
N THR A 4 -6.67 -5.08 14.66
CA THR A 4 -7.29 -4.06 13.79
C THR A 4 -7.99 -2.94 14.59
N SER A 5 -7.93 -2.97 15.93
CA SER A 5 -8.59 -1.96 16.77
C SER A 5 -7.99 -0.55 16.61
N SER A 6 -6.75 -0.47 16.14
CA SER A 6 -6.05 0.80 15.85
C SER A 6 -6.57 1.50 14.59
N ILE A 7 -7.32 0.80 13.72
CA ILE A 7 -7.93 1.38 12.52
C ILE A 7 -9.42 1.01 12.48
N PRO A 8 -10.28 1.70 13.25
CA PRO A 8 -11.71 1.38 13.37
C PRO A 8 -12.43 1.29 12.01
N LYS A 9 -12.03 2.12 11.04
CA LYS A 9 -12.58 2.16 9.67
C LYS A 9 -12.28 0.87 8.86
N LEU A 10 -11.17 0.16 9.13
CA LEU A 10 -10.83 -1.12 8.45
C LEU A 10 -11.60 -2.31 9.03
N ASN A 11 -11.87 -2.32 10.33
CA ASN A 11 -12.56 -3.43 10.99
C ASN A 11 -14.04 -3.52 10.54
N ALA A 12 -14.69 -2.37 10.33
CA ALA A 12 -16.01 -2.27 9.74
C ALA A 12 -16.06 -2.74 8.27
N PHE A 13 -14.94 -2.66 7.55
CA PHE A 13 -14.85 -3.06 6.15
C PHE A 13 -14.70 -4.58 5.98
N ALA A 14 -13.87 -5.23 6.81
CA ALA A 14 -13.71 -6.69 6.81
C ALA A 14 -15.04 -7.44 7.06
N THR A 15 -15.97 -6.79 7.78
CA THR A 15 -17.30 -7.31 8.09
C THR A 15 -18.34 -7.01 7.01
N GLY A 16 -18.18 -5.94 6.22
CA GLY A 16 -19.13 -5.51 5.18
C GLY A 16 -19.04 -6.27 3.85
N ASN A 17 -17.95 -7.01 3.58
CA ASN A 17 -17.72 -7.68 2.29
C ASN A 17 -17.51 -9.21 2.38
N SER A 18 -18.34 -9.85 3.20
CA SER A 18 -18.31 -11.29 3.47
C SER A 18 -18.22 -12.15 2.20
N PHE A 19 -18.97 -11.81 1.15
CA PHE A 19 -19.01 -12.61 -0.09
C PHE A 19 -17.69 -12.64 -0.86
N LEU A 20 -17.01 -11.49 -1.03
CA LEU A 20 -15.71 -11.45 -1.71
C LEU A 20 -14.61 -12.11 -0.88
N VAL A 21 -14.66 -11.95 0.46
CA VAL A 21 -13.74 -12.63 1.38
C VAL A 21 -13.89 -14.14 1.26
N GLU A 22 -15.10 -14.68 1.25
CA GLU A 22 -15.33 -16.13 1.11
C GLU A 22 -14.93 -16.65 -0.26
N GLN A 23 -15.17 -15.88 -1.34
CA GLN A 23 -14.66 -16.24 -2.68
C GLN A 23 -13.13 -16.27 -2.73
N ALA A 24 -12.46 -15.28 -2.14
CA ALA A 24 -11.00 -15.25 -2.08
C ALA A 24 -10.46 -16.45 -1.29
N LYS A 25 -11.04 -16.76 -0.11
CA LYS A 25 -10.67 -17.94 0.68
C LYS A 25 -10.88 -19.24 -0.08
N TYR A 26 -12.02 -19.39 -0.75
CA TYR A 26 -12.31 -20.58 -1.53
C TYR A 26 -11.32 -20.74 -2.69
N ALA A 27 -11.11 -19.68 -3.48
CA ALA A 27 -10.15 -19.67 -4.58
C ALA A 27 -8.75 -20.05 -4.11
N MET A 28 -8.27 -19.47 -3.01
CA MET A 28 -6.96 -19.80 -2.42
C MET A 28 -6.87 -21.24 -1.89
N LYS A 29 -7.99 -21.85 -1.49
CA LYS A 29 -8.02 -23.23 -0.98
C LYS A 29 -7.94 -24.26 -2.10
N VAL A 30 -8.55 -23.97 -3.25
CA VAL A 30 -8.63 -24.93 -4.38
C VAL A 30 -7.52 -24.75 -5.40
N MET A 31 -6.84 -23.61 -5.38
CA MET A 31 -5.74 -23.28 -6.28
C MET A 31 -4.41 -23.80 -5.77
N THR A 32 -3.57 -24.29 -6.68
CA THR A 32 -2.19 -24.66 -6.42
C THR A 32 -1.28 -23.42 -6.39
N LEU A 33 -0.09 -23.57 -5.80
CA LEU A 33 0.91 -22.50 -5.82
C LEU A 33 1.31 -22.10 -7.25
N ALA A 34 1.49 -23.07 -8.15
CA ALA A 34 1.88 -22.82 -9.53
C ALA A 34 0.82 -22.01 -10.32
N GLU A 35 -0.47 -22.31 -10.09
CA GLU A 35 -1.57 -21.52 -10.66
C GLU A 35 -1.57 -20.08 -10.11
N PHE A 36 -1.30 -19.92 -8.81
CA PHE A 36 -1.20 -18.60 -8.19
C PHE A 36 -0.02 -17.78 -8.73
N GLU A 37 1.16 -18.39 -8.90
CA GLU A 37 2.35 -17.77 -9.50
C GLU A 37 2.12 -17.37 -10.96
N THR A 38 1.38 -18.20 -11.71
CA THR A 38 0.96 -17.88 -13.08
C THR A 38 0.08 -16.62 -13.10
N GLU A 39 -0.89 -16.54 -12.19
CA GLU A 39 -1.77 -15.37 -12.07
C GLU A 39 -1.05 -14.12 -11.55
N PHE A 40 -0.08 -14.28 -10.66
CA PHE A 40 0.82 -13.20 -10.25
C PHE A 40 1.55 -12.63 -11.46
N THR A 41 2.24 -13.49 -12.20
CA THR A 41 3.05 -13.11 -13.35
C THR A 41 2.20 -12.40 -14.39
N ARG A 42 1.04 -12.99 -14.74
CA ARG A 42 0.10 -12.41 -15.71
C ARG A 42 -0.41 -11.03 -15.30
N THR A 43 -0.60 -10.81 -14.00
CA THR A 43 -1.19 -9.56 -13.47
C THR A 43 -0.17 -8.45 -13.34
N PHE A 44 1.06 -8.76 -12.91
CA PHE A 44 2.06 -7.77 -12.48
C PHE A 44 3.37 -7.79 -13.25
N ASP A 45 3.81 -8.94 -13.78
CA ASP A 45 5.22 -9.19 -14.13
C ASP A 45 5.43 -9.70 -15.58
N VAL A 46 4.51 -9.37 -16.47
CA VAL A 46 4.69 -9.51 -17.92
C VAL A 46 5.11 -8.16 -18.55
N PRO A 47 5.71 -8.11 -19.75
CA PRO A 47 6.18 -6.86 -20.36
C PRO A 47 5.13 -5.74 -20.52
N ALA A 48 3.85 -6.10 -20.57
CA ALA A 48 2.73 -5.16 -20.57
C ALA A 48 1.65 -5.70 -19.62
N PRO A 49 1.86 -5.57 -18.30
CA PRO A 49 0.95 -6.17 -17.32
C PRO A 49 -0.36 -5.38 -17.29
N SER A 50 -1.45 -6.06 -16.93
CA SER A 50 -2.76 -5.40 -16.80
C SER A 50 -2.78 -4.40 -15.64
N CYS A 51 -1.98 -4.65 -14.61
CA CYS A 51 -1.84 -3.82 -13.41
C CYS A 51 -0.36 -3.69 -13.01
N PRO A 52 0.44 -2.87 -13.72
CA PRO A 52 1.81 -2.61 -13.32
C PRO A 52 1.84 -2.05 -11.88
N PRO A 53 2.63 -2.60 -10.95
CA PRO A 53 2.61 -2.18 -9.55
C PRO A 53 3.51 -0.97 -9.27
N TYR A 54 3.57 0.02 -10.18
CA TYR A 54 4.52 1.13 -10.13
C TYR A 54 3.85 2.49 -10.28
N GLU A 55 4.09 3.43 -9.35
CA GLU A 55 3.50 4.78 -9.35
C GLU A 55 3.73 5.50 -10.69
N GLY A 56 4.97 5.47 -11.19
CA GLY A 56 5.36 6.22 -12.39
C GLY A 56 4.69 5.77 -13.69
N ILE A 57 3.86 4.72 -13.67
CA ILE A 57 3.05 4.28 -14.80
C ILE A 57 1.64 4.92 -14.79
N TYR A 58 1.15 5.32 -13.62
CA TYR A 58 -0.22 5.83 -13.45
C TYR A 58 -0.29 7.35 -13.48
N TYR A 59 0.84 8.02 -13.26
CA TYR A 59 0.92 9.46 -13.12
C TYR A 59 1.66 10.10 -14.31
N GLY A 60 1.23 11.29 -14.74
CA GLY A 60 1.74 11.96 -15.95
C GLY A 60 3.16 12.54 -15.85
N LYS A 61 3.90 12.25 -14.78
CA LYS A 61 5.30 12.65 -14.61
C LYS A 61 6.23 11.59 -15.20
N PRO A 62 7.45 11.94 -15.65
CA PRO A 62 8.47 10.96 -15.99
C PRO A 62 8.74 10.03 -14.80
N ARG A 63 8.70 8.71 -15.01
CA ARG A 63 8.91 7.70 -13.96
C ARG A 63 10.22 7.91 -13.18
N THR A 64 11.29 8.36 -13.85
CA THR A 64 12.56 8.67 -13.18
C THR A 64 12.45 9.83 -12.18
N ALA A 65 11.60 10.82 -12.44
CA ALA A 65 11.34 11.91 -11.51
C ALA A 65 10.55 11.41 -10.29
N VAL A 66 9.54 10.56 -10.52
CA VAL A 66 8.78 9.89 -9.45
C VAL A 66 9.71 9.07 -8.55
N MET A 67 10.54 8.21 -9.15
CA MET A 67 11.51 7.39 -8.40
C MET A 67 12.50 8.24 -7.57
N LEU A 68 12.92 9.40 -8.09
CA LEU A 68 13.77 10.32 -7.35
C LEU A 68 13.00 10.95 -6.17
N GLU A 69 11.80 11.48 -6.41
CA GLU A 69 10.96 12.07 -5.37
C GLU A 69 10.70 11.07 -4.22
N VAL A 70 10.30 9.84 -4.55
CA VAL A 70 10.07 8.77 -3.56
C VAL A 70 11.35 8.37 -2.83
N SER A 71 12.48 8.28 -3.53
CA SER A 71 13.77 7.96 -2.89
C SER A 71 14.20 9.03 -1.89
N GLU A 72 13.92 10.30 -2.15
CA GLU A 72 14.21 11.38 -1.21
C GLU A 72 13.37 11.28 0.06
N PHE A 73 12.10 10.83 -0.02
CA PHE A 73 11.32 10.50 1.16
C PHE A 73 12.01 9.41 2.00
N TYR A 74 12.50 8.34 1.38
CA TYR A 74 13.21 7.28 2.10
C TYR A 74 14.50 7.81 2.75
N ASN A 75 15.26 8.61 2.01
CA ASN A 75 16.51 9.21 2.48
C ASN A 75 16.32 10.12 3.70
N CYS A 76 15.23 10.91 3.76
CA CYS A 76 14.89 11.75 4.92
C CYS A 76 14.78 10.96 6.24
N PHE A 77 14.48 9.66 6.16
CA PHE A 77 14.41 8.75 7.31
C PHE A 77 15.62 7.81 7.43
N GLY A 78 16.68 8.07 6.65
CA GLY A 78 17.89 7.25 6.63
C GLY A 78 17.71 5.86 5.99
N LEU A 79 16.63 5.66 5.24
CA LEU A 79 16.33 4.40 4.55
C LEU A 79 16.91 4.40 3.15
N ARG A 80 17.22 3.20 2.64
CA ARG A 80 17.71 2.98 1.28
C ARG A 80 17.13 1.69 0.73
N MET A 81 16.95 1.64 -0.58
CA MET A 81 16.55 0.41 -1.28
C MET A 81 17.63 -0.67 -1.10
N SER A 82 17.19 -1.91 -0.89
CA SER A 82 18.09 -3.06 -0.80
C SER A 82 18.95 -3.19 -2.06
N GLN A 83 20.23 -3.51 -1.84
CA GLN A 83 21.17 -3.87 -2.91
C GLN A 83 21.40 -5.39 -2.97
N GLU A 84 20.69 -6.16 -2.16
CA GLU A 84 20.77 -7.61 -2.16
C GLU A 84 20.16 -8.16 -3.45
N GLU A 85 20.89 -9.07 -4.10
CA GLU A 85 20.45 -9.72 -5.33
C GLU A 85 19.13 -10.48 -5.09
N GLY A 86 18.19 -10.34 -6.01
CA GLY A 86 16.85 -10.94 -5.88
C GLY A 86 15.87 -10.22 -4.95
N LYS A 87 16.27 -9.12 -4.29
CA LYS A 87 15.37 -8.26 -3.48
C LYS A 87 15.33 -6.80 -3.96
N ARG A 88 15.76 -6.58 -5.20
CA ARG A 88 15.94 -5.24 -5.75
C ARG A 88 14.67 -4.78 -6.48
N GLU A 89 13.73 -4.23 -5.74
CA GLU A 89 12.64 -3.45 -6.34
C GLU A 89 13.04 -1.99 -6.59
N PHE A 90 12.24 -1.35 -7.44
CA PHE A 90 12.30 0.09 -7.64
C PHE A 90 11.60 0.83 -6.50
N PRO A 91 12.06 2.04 -6.15
CA PRO A 91 11.48 2.82 -5.06
C PRO A 91 9.99 3.15 -5.27
N ASP A 92 9.54 3.23 -6.53
CA ASP A 92 8.16 3.52 -6.92
C ASP A 92 7.25 2.28 -7.01
N HIS A 93 7.73 1.12 -6.55
CA HIS A 93 6.93 -0.10 -6.49
C HIS A 93 5.98 -0.04 -5.28
N ILE A 94 4.71 -0.47 -5.44
CA ILE A 94 3.69 -0.39 -4.37
C ILE A 94 4.14 -1.03 -3.06
N SER A 95 4.82 -2.18 -3.12
CA SER A 95 5.35 -2.84 -1.92
C SER A 95 6.38 -1.98 -1.19
N ALA A 96 7.25 -1.26 -1.90
CA ALA A 96 8.26 -0.40 -1.30
C ALA A 96 7.60 0.84 -0.64
N GLU A 97 6.65 1.47 -1.33
CA GLU A 97 5.91 2.62 -0.78
C GLU A 97 5.07 2.23 0.44
N LEU A 98 4.41 1.07 0.42
CA LEU A 98 3.65 0.56 1.56
C LEU A 98 4.56 0.12 2.72
N GLU A 99 5.74 -0.42 2.44
CA GLU A 99 6.76 -0.71 3.47
C GLU A 99 7.26 0.57 4.13
N PHE A 100 7.46 1.64 3.37
CA PHE A 100 7.80 2.94 3.94
C PHE A 100 6.67 3.52 4.81
N LEU A 101 5.42 3.43 4.36
CA LEU A 101 4.27 3.82 5.18
C LEU A 101 4.17 2.98 6.46
N HIS A 102 4.45 1.68 6.38
CA HIS A 102 4.56 0.82 7.56
C HIS A 102 5.67 1.30 8.51
N PHE A 103 6.84 1.64 8.00
CA PHE A 103 7.93 2.19 8.81
C PHE A 103 7.48 3.44 9.58
N LEU A 104 6.82 4.38 8.92
CA LEU A 104 6.35 5.62 9.56
C LEU A 104 5.31 5.35 10.66
N THR A 105 4.30 4.53 10.37
CA THR A 105 3.26 4.15 11.35
C THR A 105 3.84 3.38 12.53
N PHE A 106 4.84 2.51 12.30
CA PHE A 106 5.56 1.81 13.35
C PHE A 106 6.33 2.77 14.26
N LYS A 107 7.03 3.76 13.67
CA LYS A 107 7.76 4.78 14.43
C LYS A 107 6.84 5.69 15.22
N GLU A 108 5.69 6.06 14.67
CA GLU A 108 4.63 6.75 15.40
C GLU A 108 4.18 5.96 16.64
N ALA A 109 3.82 4.68 16.46
CA ALA A 109 3.34 3.85 17.56
C ALA A 109 4.40 3.70 18.67
N HIS A 110 5.67 3.54 18.28
CA HIS A 110 6.80 3.49 19.22
C HIS A 110 6.97 4.81 19.98
N ALA A 111 6.90 5.95 19.30
CA ALA A 111 6.98 7.27 19.95
C ALA A 111 5.86 7.47 20.98
N ILE A 112 4.61 7.15 20.60
CA ILE A 112 3.45 7.21 21.50
C ILE A 112 3.66 6.32 22.73
N GLY A 113 4.11 5.08 22.53
CA GLY A 113 4.34 4.11 23.61
C GLY A 113 5.40 4.57 24.62
N ASN A 114 6.35 5.41 24.19
CA ASN A 114 7.43 5.94 25.03
C ASN A 114 7.14 7.36 25.56
N GLY A 115 5.99 7.95 25.25
CA GLY A 115 5.67 9.33 25.62
C GLY A 115 6.45 10.39 24.86
N GLU A 116 7.02 10.03 23.70
CA GLU A 116 7.69 10.94 22.77
C GLU A 116 6.70 11.58 21.79
N THR A 117 7.10 12.63 21.10
CA THR A 117 6.25 13.27 20.09
C THR A 117 6.13 12.41 18.83
N SER A 118 4.90 12.10 18.42
CA SER A 118 4.60 11.40 17.16
C SER A 118 4.35 12.34 15.97
N LYS A 119 4.27 13.65 16.21
CA LYS A 119 3.82 14.65 15.23
C LYS A 119 4.63 14.64 13.93
N GLY A 120 5.95 14.46 14.03
CA GLY A 120 6.82 14.38 12.86
C GLY A 120 6.50 13.20 11.95
N TYR A 121 6.22 12.02 12.53
CA TYR A 121 5.84 10.85 11.76
C TYR A 121 4.45 10.99 11.14
N GLN A 122 3.49 11.59 11.85
CA GLN A 122 2.14 11.85 11.32
C GLN A 122 2.17 12.82 10.13
N LEU A 123 2.96 13.89 10.22
CA LEU A 123 3.14 14.83 9.11
C LEU A 123 3.79 14.17 7.90
N ALA A 124 4.83 13.36 8.13
CA ALA A 124 5.49 12.63 7.05
C ALA A 124 4.57 11.59 6.38
N GLN A 125 3.75 10.88 7.15
CA GLN A 125 2.74 9.96 6.59
C GLN A 125 1.75 10.72 5.73
N LYS A 126 1.22 11.85 6.22
CA LYS A 126 0.27 12.67 5.48
C LYS A 126 0.88 13.16 4.17
N ASP A 127 2.08 13.74 4.22
CA ASP A 127 2.77 14.28 3.05
C ASP A 127 3.07 13.17 2.02
N PHE A 128 3.50 11.99 2.48
CA PHE A 128 3.77 10.86 1.60
C PHE A 128 2.49 10.31 0.95
N LEU A 129 1.42 10.14 1.74
CA LEU A 129 0.11 9.70 1.24
C LEU A 129 -0.44 10.69 0.20
N GLU A 130 -0.41 11.99 0.49
CA GLU A 130 -0.95 13.05 -0.37
C GLU A 130 -0.21 13.15 -1.71
N ARG A 131 1.12 13.03 -1.68
CA ARG A 131 1.98 13.26 -2.86
C ARG A 131 2.22 12.01 -3.69
N HIS A 132 2.05 10.82 -3.10
CA HIS A 132 2.31 9.54 -3.77
C HIS A 132 1.07 8.66 -3.74
N LEU A 133 0.88 7.87 -2.67
CA LEU A 133 -0.08 6.76 -2.65
C LEU A 133 -1.52 7.16 -3.07
N ILE A 134 -2.05 8.32 -2.65
CA ILE A 134 -3.41 8.76 -3.00
C ILE A 134 -3.57 9.06 -4.50
N LEU A 135 -2.51 9.50 -5.17
CA LEU A 135 -2.56 9.91 -6.57
C LEU A 135 -2.74 8.71 -7.52
N TRP A 136 -2.32 7.52 -7.12
CA TRP A 136 -2.23 6.38 -8.04
C TRP A 136 -2.83 5.08 -7.50
N VAL A 137 -2.73 4.80 -6.20
CA VAL A 137 -3.21 3.53 -5.62
C VAL A 137 -4.70 3.31 -5.85
N PRO A 138 -5.61 4.30 -5.72
CA PRO A 138 -7.02 4.07 -6.00
C PRO A 138 -7.28 3.57 -7.44
N GLU A 139 -6.59 4.15 -8.43
CA GLU A 139 -6.72 3.74 -9.83
C GLU A 139 -6.05 2.38 -10.09
N PHE A 140 -4.85 2.14 -9.53
CA PHE A 140 -4.20 0.83 -9.56
C PHE A 140 -5.13 -0.27 -9.00
N CYS A 141 -5.68 -0.05 -7.81
CA CYS A 141 -6.59 -0.99 -7.17
C CYS A 141 -7.90 -1.18 -7.93
N ARG A 142 -8.41 -0.14 -8.60
CA ARG A 142 -9.59 -0.25 -9.47
C ARG A 142 -9.28 -1.11 -10.70
N LYS A 143 -8.12 -0.94 -11.34
CA LYS A 143 -7.69 -1.83 -12.43
C LYS A 143 -7.56 -3.26 -11.91
N LEU A 144 -6.89 -3.46 -10.77
CA LEU A 144 -6.68 -4.78 -10.18
C LEU A 144 -8.00 -5.50 -9.91
N GLN A 145 -9.00 -4.80 -9.37
CA GLN A 145 -10.34 -5.36 -9.16
C GLN A 145 -11.04 -5.78 -10.47
N ASN A 146 -10.76 -5.11 -11.58
CA ASN A 146 -11.42 -5.38 -12.87
C ASN A 146 -10.66 -6.38 -13.76
N SER A 147 -9.34 -6.54 -13.57
CA SER A 147 -8.50 -7.39 -14.42
C SER A 147 -7.83 -8.56 -13.69
N ALA A 148 -7.99 -8.67 -12.36
CA ALA A 148 -7.52 -9.81 -11.60
C ALA A 148 -8.17 -11.10 -12.14
N GLY A 149 -7.34 -12.11 -12.40
CA GLY A 149 -7.85 -13.42 -12.82
C GLY A 149 -8.33 -14.28 -11.65
N ILE A 150 -8.06 -13.84 -10.43
CA ILE A 150 -8.47 -14.53 -9.21
C ILE A 150 -9.12 -13.57 -8.20
N PRO A 151 -10.16 -14.02 -7.47
CA PRO A 151 -10.84 -13.20 -6.46
C PRO A 151 -9.92 -12.63 -5.37
N PHE A 152 -8.81 -13.32 -5.08
CA PHE A 152 -7.81 -12.87 -4.11
C PHE A 152 -7.25 -11.48 -4.44
N TYR A 153 -6.80 -11.24 -5.67
CA TYR A 153 -6.23 -9.95 -6.04
C TYR A 153 -7.27 -8.83 -6.11
N ALA A 154 -8.50 -9.14 -6.52
CA ALA A 154 -9.60 -8.17 -6.46
C ALA A 154 -9.88 -7.73 -5.02
N TRP A 155 -9.93 -8.69 -4.09
CA TRP A 155 -10.10 -8.40 -2.67
C TRP A 155 -8.90 -7.63 -2.08
N LEU A 156 -7.67 -8.02 -2.43
CA LEU A 156 -6.46 -7.32 -2.02
C LEU A 156 -6.47 -5.86 -2.47
N GLY A 157 -6.77 -5.60 -3.75
CA GLY A 157 -6.89 -4.24 -4.27
C GLY A 157 -7.94 -3.42 -3.52
N GLN A 158 -9.07 -4.03 -3.15
CA GLN A 158 -10.10 -3.34 -2.39
C GLN A 158 -9.62 -2.94 -0.98
N ILE A 159 -8.93 -3.84 -0.27
CA ILE A 159 -8.36 -3.53 1.06
C ILE A 159 -7.30 -2.44 0.94
N THR A 160 -6.36 -2.58 0.00
CA THR A 160 -5.26 -1.63 -0.17
C THR A 160 -5.77 -0.22 -0.46
N SER A 161 -6.73 -0.09 -1.40
CA SER A 161 -7.34 1.21 -1.70
C SER A 161 -8.01 1.81 -0.47
N ARG A 162 -8.78 1.01 0.27
CA ARG A 162 -9.46 1.48 1.48
C ARG A 162 -8.49 1.89 2.58
N PHE A 163 -7.46 1.09 2.82
CA PHE A 163 -6.41 1.39 3.79
C PHE A 163 -5.80 2.76 3.50
N VAL A 164 -5.28 2.97 2.28
CA VAL A 164 -4.64 4.22 1.88
C VAL A 164 -5.60 5.41 2.01
N THR A 165 -6.85 5.29 1.56
CA THR A 165 -7.82 6.40 1.68
C THR A 165 -8.20 6.69 3.12
N CYS A 166 -8.42 5.67 3.95
CA CYS A 166 -8.79 5.85 5.34
C CYS A 166 -7.64 6.42 6.16
N GLU A 167 -6.40 6.00 5.91
CA GLU A 167 -5.22 6.53 6.59
C GLU A 167 -5.04 8.01 6.28
N PHE A 168 -5.19 8.39 5.00
CA PHE A 168 -5.13 9.78 4.59
C PHE A 168 -6.26 10.63 5.17
N GLU A 169 -7.49 10.12 5.19
CA GLU A 169 -8.63 10.77 5.85
C GLU A 169 -8.36 10.95 7.36
N LEU A 170 -7.88 9.91 8.04
CA LEU A 170 -7.59 9.97 9.47
C LEU A 170 -6.58 11.06 9.77
N LEU A 171 -5.48 11.15 9.01
CA LEU A 171 -4.43 12.17 9.18
C LEU A 171 -4.87 13.58 8.76
N THR A 172 -5.93 13.71 7.95
CA THR A 172 -6.50 14.99 7.51
C THR A 172 -7.59 15.50 8.45
N GLU A 173 -8.46 14.60 8.92
CA GLU A 173 -9.56 14.88 9.87
C GLU A 173 -9.04 15.04 11.30
N ASN A 174 -7.92 14.40 11.63
CA ASN A 174 -7.39 14.43 12.98
C ASN A 174 -6.93 15.82 13.42
N ARG A 175 -7.59 16.28 14.48
CA ARG A 175 -7.21 17.40 15.36
C ARG A 175 -5.89 17.15 16.13
N TYR A 176 -5.11 16.12 15.81
CA TYR A 176 -3.84 15.78 16.48
C TYR A 176 -2.68 16.72 16.08
N LEU A 177 -2.89 17.57 15.07
CA LEU A 177 -1.99 18.67 14.73
C LEU A 177 -2.31 19.98 15.45
N ARG A 178 -3.39 20.04 16.26
CA ARG A 178 -3.66 21.19 17.12
C ARG A 178 -2.78 21.06 18.35
N ASP A 179 -1.88 22.02 18.48
CA ASP A 179 -0.97 22.19 19.62
C ASP A 179 -1.71 22.21 20.97
#